data_AF-A0A529PC86-F1
#
_entry.id   AF-A0A529PC86-F1
#
_cell.length_a   1.000
_cell.length_b   1.000
_cell.length_c   1.000
_cell.angle_alpha   90.00
_cell.angle_beta   90.00
_cell.angle_gamma   90.00
#
_symmetry.space_group_name_H-M   'P 1'
#
loop_
_entity.id
_entity.type
_entity.pdbx_description
1 polymer ?
#
loop_
_entity_poly.entity_id
_entity_poly.type
_entity_poly.pdbx_seq_one_letter_code
_entity_poly.pdbx_strand_id
1 'polypeptide(L)' 'VFLHMKGACAGCPSSTATLKHGIQNLLRHFVPEVQQVEQVA' A
#
# COMPACT_ATOMS: atom_id res chain seq x y z
N VAL A 1 2.78 5.90 7.12
CA VAL A 1 3.12 4.59 7.71
C VAL A 1 3.96 3.78 6.74
N PHE A 2 4.80 2.90 7.25
CA PHE A 2 5.72 2.08 6.45
C PHE A 2 5.31 0.62 6.54
N LEU A 3 5.13 -0.05 5.40
CA LEU A 3 4.68 -1.43 5.33
C LEU A 3 5.57 -2.25 4.40
N HIS A 4 5.79 -3.51 4.74
CA HIS A 4 6.38 -4.47 3.82
C HIS A 4 5.25 -5.14 3.02
N MET A 5 4.91 -4.55 1.88
CA MET A 5 3.84 -5.04 1.01
C MET A 5 4.38 -6.14 0.08
N LYS A 6 3.58 -7.19 -0.14
CA LYS A 6 3.89 -8.29 -1.07
C LYS A 6 2.73 -8.44 -2.05
N GLY A 7 2.96 -8.03 -3.30
CA GLY A 7 1.99 -8.19 -4.39
C GLY A 7 1.95 -9.60 -4.95
N ALA A 8 0.88 -9.92 -5.67
CA ALA A 8 0.70 -11.22 -6.32
C ALA A 8 1.64 -11.44 -7.52
N CYS A 9 1.96 -10.38 -8.27
CA CYS A 9 3.02 -10.41 -9.29
C CYS A 9 4.34 -9.97 -8.67
N ALA A 10 5.39 -10.81 -8.80
CA ALA A 10 6.74 -10.48 -8.38
C ALA A 10 7.33 -9.39 -9.30
N GLY A 11 7.35 -8.14 -8.82
CA GLY A 11 8.06 -7.06 -9.50
C GLY A 11 7.28 -6.33 -10.59
N CYS A 12 5.98 -6.58 -10.76
CA CYS A 12 5.15 -5.73 -11.61
C CYS A 12 4.97 -4.34 -10.94
N PRO A 13 5.48 -3.23 -11.52
CA PRO A 13 5.31 -1.90 -10.93
C PRO A 13 3.84 -1.48 -10.88
N SER A 14 3.04 -1.92 -11.86
CA SER A 14 1.59 -1.70 -11.89
C SER A 14 0.87 -2.36 -10.70
N SER A 15 1.21 -3.62 -10.38
CA SER A 15 0.63 -4.33 -9.23
C SER A 15 1.03 -3.71 -7.90
N THR A 16 2.24 -3.14 -7.81
CA THR A 16 2.69 -2.43 -6.60
C THR A 16 1.92 -1.12 -6.42
N ALA A 17 1.69 -0.38 -7.50
CA ALA A 17 0.92 0.86 -7.46
C ALA A 17 -0.55 0.62 -7.09
N THR A 18 -1.19 -0.42 -7.66
CA THR A 18 -2.57 -0.77 -7.31
C THR A 18 -2.68 -1.26 -5.86
N LEU A 19 -1.72 -2.08 -5.40
CA LEU A 19 -1.68 -2.56 -4.02
C LEU A 19 -1.52 -1.41 -3.01
N LYS A 20 -0.57 -0.48 -3.26
CA LYS A 20 -0.35 0.70 -2.42
C LYS A 20 -1.62 1.53 -2.27
N HIS A 21 -2.31 1.82 -3.37
CA HIS A 21 -3.56 2.59 -3.34
C HIS A 21 -4.67 1.86 -2.59
N GLY A 22 -4.84 0.56 -2.82
CA GLY A 22 -5.86 -0.25 -2.13
C GLY A 22 -5.66 -0.25 -0.61
N ILE A 23 -4.43 -0.51 -0.16
CA ILE A 23 -4.09 -0.52 1.27
C ILE A 23 -4.27 0.87 1.89
N GLN A 24 -3.83 1.93 1.21
CA GLN A 24 -3.99 3.29 1.73
C GLN A 24 -5.47 3.68 1.89
N ASN A 25 -6.32 3.36 0.90
CA ASN A 25 -7.75 3.64 0.99
C ASN A 25 -8.41 2.86 2.13
N LEU A 26 -8.05 1.59 2.29
CA LEU A 26 -8.57 0.75 3.35
C LEU A 26 -8.13 1.26 4.73
N LEU A 27 -6.85 1.58 4.89
CA LEU A 27 -6.34 2.14 6.15
C LEU A 27 -6.98 3.48 6.49
N ARG A 28 -7.18 4.39 5.54
CA ARG A 28 -7.89 5.66 5.77
C ARG A 28 -9.33 5.45 6.24
N HIS A 29 -9.99 4.38 5.79
CA HIS A 29 -11.35 4.07 6.21
C HIS A 29 -11.41 3.65 7.69
N PHE A 30 -10.50 2.79 8.13
CA PHE A 30 -10.46 2.29 9.51
C PHE A 30 -9.70 3.19 10.47
N VAL A 31 -8.71 3.91 9.96
CA VAL A 31 -7.75 4.73 10.70
C VAL A 31 -7.54 6.04 9.93
N PRO A 32 -8.43 7.03 10.12
CA PRO A 32 -8.46 8.24 9.30
C PRO A 32 -7.22 9.14 9.44
N GLU A 33 -6.40 8.97 10.48
CA GLU A 33 -5.13 9.70 10.62
C GLU A 33 -4.04 9.26 9.62
N VAL A 34 -4.23 8.14 8.92
CA VAL A 34 -3.25 7.62 7.95
C VAL A 34 -3.24 8.48 6.68
N GLN A 35 -2.21 9.32 6.54
CA GLN A 35 -2.05 10.18 5.36
C GLN A 35 -1.46 9.44 4.15
N GLN A 36 -0.43 8.62 4.35
CA GLN A 36 0.24 7.90 3.27
C GLN A 36 0.82 6.56 3.72
N VAL A 37 0.95 5.64 2.76
CA VAL A 37 1.57 4.32 2.94
C VAL A 37 2.78 4.20 2.04
N GLU A 38 3.93 3.83 2.58
CA GLU A 38 5.16 3.64 1.82
C GLU A 38 5.70 2.21 1.96
N GLN A 39 6.26 1.68 0.87
CA GLN A 39 6.95 0.39 0.86
C GLN A 39 8.29 0.53 1.56
N VAL A 40 8.59 -0.40 2.47
CA VAL A 40 9.98 -0.59 2.96
C VAL A 40 10.70 -1.57 2.04
N ALA A 41 11.93 -1.20 1.65
CA ALA A 41 12.81 -2.00 0.80
C ALA A 41 13.46 -3.14 1.60
#